data_AF-A0A834VKZ9-F1
#
_entry.id   AF-A0A834VKZ9-F1
#
_cell.length_a   1.000
_cell.length_b   1.000
_cell.length_c   1.000
_cell.angle_alpha   90.00
_cell.angle_beta   90.00
_cell.angle_gamma   90.00
#
_symmetry.space_group_name_H-M   'P 1'
#
loop_
_entity.id
_entity.type
_entity.pdbx_description
1 polymer ?
#
loop_
_entity_poly.entity_id
_entity_poly.type
_entity_poly.pdbx_seq_one_letter_code
_entity_poly.pdbx_strand_id
1 'polypeptide(L)'
;MFLPLPTTLLTTITSILLLTPPTTPYKPLSPSFLRAIPSPAHTLDAHNSTLLSPLLIPRVPGTPGQTTAQNHLSTFFRTHLPTWTLTWQNSTSTTPLSAGAQVPFANLIARREPPWVSEGQANYLTLAAHYDSKFFAADEGTFVGATDSAAPCAMLLHIARVLEPHLARMYEEMSALGEGGEVDMDMGVQMLFLDGEEAWGEWSGEDSLYGSRYVNSLFLFFSSLFGGLEARGGFFFAGETRR
;
A
#
# COMPACT_ATOMS: atom_id res chain seq x y z
N MET A 1 9.04 46.83 -25.80
CA MET A 1 9.24 46.32 -27.17
C MET A 1 9.93 44.97 -27.04
N PHE A 2 9.17 43.87 -27.01
CA PHE A 2 9.73 42.53 -26.89
C PHE A 2 10.08 42.05 -28.31
N LEU A 3 11.37 41.81 -28.57
CA LEU A 3 11.82 41.24 -29.84
C LEU A 3 11.39 39.77 -29.92
N PRO A 4 10.75 39.33 -31.03
CA PRO A 4 10.38 37.94 -31.19
C PRO A 4 11.64 37.07 -31.30
N LEU A 5 11.65 35.95 -30.58
CA LEU A 5 12.72 34.95 -30.69
C LEU A 5 12.79 34.44 -32.14
N PRO A 6 13.97 34.32 -32.76
CA PRO A 6 14.10 33.81 -34.12
C PRO A 6 13.61 32.36 -34.19
N THR A 7 12.75 32.07 -35.18
CA THR A 7 12.11 30.75 -35.41
C THR A 7 13.11 29.60 -35.56
N THR A 8 14.33 29.91 -36.01
CA THR A 8 15.44 28.95 -36.10
C THR A 8 15.94 28.51 -34.73
N LEU A 9 15.96 29.41 -33.74
CA LEU A 9 16.36 29.09 -32.37
C LEU A 9 15.30 28.18 -31.71
N LEU A 10 14.02 28.47 -31.94
CA LEU A 10 12.91 27.67 -31.43
C LEU A 10 12.94 26.24 -32.02
N THR A 11 13.14 26.10 -33.33
CA THR A 11 13.24 24.79 -33.99
C THR A 11 14.47 23.99 -33.56
N THR A 12 15.61 24.64 -33.33
CA THR A 12 16.79 23.97 -32.74
C THR A 12 16.56 23.50 -31.31
N ILE A 13 15.92 24.33 -30.45
CA ILE A 13 15.61 23.95 -29.07
C ILE A 13 14.62 22.78 -29.04
N THR A 14 13.57 22.84 -29.87
CA THR A 14 12.57 21.75 -29.95
C THR A 14 13.21 20.45 -30.44
N SER A 15 14.13 20.53 -31.41
CA SER A 15 14.87 19.35 -31.90
C SER A 15 15.79 18.78 -30.83
N ILE A 16 16.49 19.62 -30.05
CA ILE A 16 17.34 19.17 -28.93
C ILE A 16 16.50 18.47 -27.84
N LEU A 17 15.32 19.00 -27.50
CA LEU A 17 14.37 18.39 -26.56
C LEU A 17 13.78 17.05 -27.06
N LEU A 18 13.66 16.86 -28.38
CA LEU A 18 13.21 15.60 -28.99
C LEU A 18 14.32 14.55 -29.09
N LEU A 19 15.59 14.96 -29.00
CA LEU A 19 16.76 14.08 -29.04
C LEU A 19 17.24 13.65 -27.65
N THR A 20 16.75 14.24 -26.56
CA THR A 20 17.01 13.72 -25.22
C THR A 20 16.18 12.44 -25.01
N PRO A 21 16.81 11.27 -24.85
CA PRO A 21 16.07 10.06 -24.52
C PRO A 21 15.28 10.30 -23.21
N PRO A 22 14.06 9.76 -23.07
CA PRO A 22 13.33 9.88 -21.82
C PRO A 22 14.21 9.29 -20.72
N THR A 23 14.70 10.15 -19.81
CA THR A 23 15.42 9.70 -18.63
C THR A 23 14.41 8.94 -17.79
N THR A 24 14.53 7.62 -17.72
CA THR A 24 13.75 6.85 -16.75
C THR A 24 14.34 7.18 -15.37
N PRO A 25 13.59 7.80 -14.45
CA PRO A 25 14.09 8.15 -13.12
C PRO A 25 14.35 6.92 -12.23
N TYR A 26 14.18 5.72 -12.77
CA TYR A 26 14.40 4.45 -12.09
C TYR A 26 15.80 3.91 -12.36
N LYS A 27 16.51 3.60 -11.28
CA LYS A 27 17.78 2.89 -11.35
C LYS A 27 17.52 1.40 -11.59
N PRO A 28 17.93 0.81 -12.73
CA PRO A 28 17.75 -0.62 -12.95
C PRO A 28 18.53 -1.42 -11.90
N LEU A 29 17.92 -2.49 -11.40
CA LEU A 29 18.59 -3.43 -10.51
C LEU A 29 19.65 -4.21 -11.29
N SER A 30 20.80 -4.45 -10.67
CA SER A 30 21.86 -5.25 -11.30
C SER A 30 21.43 -6.73 -11.40
N PRO A 31 21.93 -7.50 -12.40
CA PRO A 31 21.63 -8.92 -12.49
C PRO A 31 22.04 -9.73 -11.25
N SER A 32 23.10 -9.31 -10.54
CA SER A 32 23.50 -9.92 -9.28
C SER A 32 22.48 -9.66 -8.17
N PHE A 33 21.93 -8.44 -8.10
CA PHE A 33 20.88 -8.11 -7.16
C PHE A 33 19.59 -8.89 -7.44
N LEU A 34 19.17 -8.97 -8.71
CA LEU A 34 17.98 -9.74 -9.11
C LEU A 34 18.07 -11.21 -8.69
N ARG A 35 19.26 -11.82 -8.81
CA ARG A 35 19.51 -13.20 -8.35
C ARG A 35 19.55 -13.34 -6.83
N ALA A 36 19.82 -12.25 -6.11
CA ALA A 36 19.87 -12.23 -4.66
C ALA A 36 18.50 -12.00 -4.00
N ILE A 37 17.46 -11.64 -4.78
CA ILE A 37 16.09 -11.52 -4.26
C ILE A 37 15.63 -12.90 -3.80
N PRO A 38 15.31 -13.07 -2.50
CA PRO A 38 14.92 -14.37 -1.97
C PRO A 38 13.59 -14.82 -2.57
N SER A 39 13.46 -16.12 -2.83
CA SER A 39 12.18 -16.72 -3.19
C SER A 39 11.22 -16.65 -2.00
N PRO A 40 9.91 -16.38 -2.21
CA PRO A 40 8.93 -16.49 -1.16
C PRO A 40 8.79 -17.91 -0.57
N ALA A 41 9.28 -18.93 -1.30
CA ALA A 41 9.34 -20.32 -0.84
C ALA A 41 8.04 -20.77 -0.13
N HIS A 42 8.16 -21.42 1.03
CA HIS A 42 7.04 -21.93 1.81
C HIS A 42 6.25 -20.83 2.55
N THR A 43 6.64 -19.55 2.48
CA THR A 43 5.95 -18.48 3.21
C THR A 43 4.59 -18.10 2.61
N LEU A 44 4.32 -18.53 1.37
CA LEU A 44 3.03 -18.37 0.69
C LEU A 44 2.32 -19.70 0.45
N ASP A 45 2.74 -20.77 1.12
CA ASP A 45 2.04 -22.06 1.09
C ASP A 45 0.66 -21.95 1.73
N ALA A 46 -0.35 -22.53 1.09
CA ALA A 46 -1.74 -22.44 1.52
C ALA A 46 -2.05 -23.26 2.78
N HIS A 47 -1.29 -24.30 3.06
CA HIS A 47 -1.60 -25.26 4.13
C HIS A 47 -0.75 -25.07 5.37
N ASN A 48 0.52 -24.67 5.22
CA ASN A 48 1.48 -24.68 6.32
C ASN A 48 2.32 -23.39 6.42
N SER A 49 1.95 -22.32 5.71
CA SER A 49 2.69 -21.06 5.87
C SER A 49 2.22 -20.24 7.05
N THR A 50 3.17 -19.54 7.67
CA THR A 50 2.88 -18.61 8.76
C THR A 50 2.34 -17.26 8.29
N LEU A 51 2.33 -16.96 6.98
CA LEU A 51 1.83 -15.69 6.45
C LEU A 51 0.44 -15.82 5.82
N LEU A 52 0.25 -16.81 4.94
CA LEU A 52 -0.99 -16.98 4.16
C LEU A 52 -2.05 -17.78 4.90
N SER A 53 -1.70 -18.94 5.48
CA SER A 53 -2.70 -19.84 6.07
C SER A 53 -3.60 -19.18 7.13
N PRO A 54 -3.12 -18.27 8.01
CA PRO A 54 -4.00 -17.61 8.99
C PRO A 54 -5.02 -16.65 8.36
N LEU A 55 -4.78 -16.21 7.13
CA LEU A 55 -5.71 -15.36 6.38
C LEU A 55 -6.73 -16.18 5.58
N LEU A 56 -6.53 -17.49 5.36
CA LEU A 56 -7.44 -18.35 4.59
C LEU A 56 -8.68 -18.77 5.39
N ILE A 57 -9.38 -17.77 5.93
CA ILE A 57 -10.63 -17.86 6.65
C ILE A 57 -11.60 -16.79 6.10
N PRO A 58 -12.93 -16.95 6.28
CA PRO A 58 -13.85 -15.85 6.08
C PRO A 58 -13.52 -14.72 7.05
N ARG A 59 -13.42 -13.51 6.52
CA ARG A 59 -12.96 -12.31 7.24
C ARG A 59 -13.77 -11.08 6.82
N VAL A 60 -15.07 -11.27 6.68
CA VAL A 60 -16.07 -10.24 6.35
C VAL A 60 -16.08 -9.15 7.45
N PRO A 61 -16.21 -7.85 7.10
CA PRO A 61 -16.22 -6.79 8.09
C PRO A 61 -17.31 -6.97 9.17
N GLY A 62 -16.98 -6.69 10.43
CA GLY A 62 -17.86 -6.90 11.58
C GLY A 62 -17.92 -8.33 12.13
N THR A 63 -17.19 -9.28 11.54
CA THR A 63 -17.18 -10.69 11.99
C THR A 63 -15.94 -11.04 12.84
N PRO A 64 -15.95 -12.13 13.63
CA PRO A 64 -14.76 -12.60 14.33
C PRO A 64 -13.57 -12.91 13.41
N GLY A 65 -13.83 -13.26 12.15
CA GLY A 65 -12.82 -13.49 11.14
C GLY A 65 -12.04 -12.23 10.77
N GLN A 66 -12.72 -11.07 10.69
CA GLN A 66 -12.08 -9.77 10.52
C GLN A 66 -11.09 -9.51 11.65
N THR A 67 -11.52 -9.66 12.92
CA THR A 67 -10.65 -9.48 14.08
C THR A 67 -9.46 -10.44 14.07
N THR A 68 -9.66 -11.68 13.64
CA THR A 68 -8.59 -12.66 13.50
C THR A 68 -7.55 -12.22 12.47
N ALA A 69 -8.00 -11.75 11.30
CA ALA A 69 -7.12 -11.21 10.25
C ALA A 69 -6.37 -9.95 10.72
N GLN A 70 -7.06 -9.00 11.38
CA GLN A 70 -6.46 -7.79 11.95
C GLN A 70 -5.36 -8.11 12.97
N ASN A 71 -5.62 -9.07 13.86
CA ASN A 71 -4.66 -9.52 14.85
C ASN A 71 -3.44 -10.19 14.21
N HIS A 72 -3.67 -11.04 13.20
CA HIS A 72 -2.58 -11.67 12.45
C HIS A 72 -1.65 -10.63 11.81
N LEU A 73 -2.23 -9.68 11.06
CA LEU A 73 -1.48 -8.62 10.39
C LEU A 73 -0.70 -7.76 11.39
N SER A 74 -1.36 -7.23 12.42
CA SER A 74 -0.70 -6.35 13.38
C SER A 74 0.33 -7.07 14.26
N THR A 75 0.08 -8.32 14.63
CA THR A 75 1.02 -9.13 15.42
C THR A 75 2.28 -9.43 14.62
N PHE A 76 2.15 -9.73 13.33
CA PHE A 76 3.30 -9.92 12.45
C PHE A 76 4.25 -8.71 12.49
N PHE A 77 3.73 -7.50 12.28
CA PHE A 77 4.56 -6.29 12.28
C PHE A 77 5.18 -6.03 13.65
N ARG A 78 4.39 -6.10 14.72
CA ARG A 78 4.89 -5.89 16.09
C ARG A 78 5.98 -6.88 16.49
N THR A 79 5.88 -8.12 16.03
CA THR A 79 6.81 -9.20 16.41
C THR A 79 8.08 -9.19 15.56
N HIS A 80 7.94 -8.96 14.24
CA HIS A 80 9.04 -9.14 13.30
C HIS A 80 9.65 -7.83 12.80
N LEU A 81 8.93 -6.73 12.90
CA LEU A 81 9.25 -5.44 12.29
C LEU A 81 9.01 -4.29 13.30
N PRO A 82 9.65 -4.30 14.47
CA PRO A 82 9.37 -3.33 15.55
C PRO A 82 9.73 -1.88 15.21
N THR A 83 10.50 -1.67 14.14
CA THR A 83 10.87 -0.37 13.59
C THR A 83 9.80 0.22 12.67
N TRP A 84 8.71 -0.52 12.40
CA TRP A 84 7.57 -0.05 11.62
C TRP A 84 6.50 0.53 12.54
N THR A 85 5.97 1.69 12.15
CA THR A 85 4.84 2.31 12.84
C THR A 85 3.53 1.76 12.31
N LEU A 86 2.60 1.44 13.21
CA LEU A 86 1.28 0.92 12.86
C LEU A 86 0.18 1.87 13.30
N THR A 87 -0.69 2.25 12.36
CA THR A 87 -1.86 3.09 12.62
C THR A 87 -3.12 2.38 12.12
N TRP A 88 -4.14 2.33 12.97
CA TRP A 88 -5.48 1.91 12.55
C TRP A 88 -6.30 3.13 12.18
N GLN A 89 -6.84 3.14 10.96
CA GLN A 89 -7.87 4.09 10.57
C GLN A 89 -9.23 3.40 10.63
N ASN A 90 -10.01 3.75 11.64
CA ASN A 90 -11.33 3.18 11.88
C ASN A 90 -12.42 4.06 11.26
N SER A 91 -13.45 3.41 10.72
CA SER A 91 -14.64 4.03 10.17
C SER A 91 -15.84 3.11 10.37
N THR A 92 -17.04 3.65 10.17
CA THR A 92 -18.26 2.84 10.18
C THR A 92 -19.18 3.29 9.04
N SER A 93 -19.93 2.35 8.46
CA SER A 93 -20.92 2.65 7.43
C SER A 93 -22.06 1.64 7.48
N THR A 94 -23.24 2.01 6.98
CA THR A 94 -24.29 1.02 6.69
C THR A 94 -23.98 0.30 5.39
N THR A 95 -24.47 -0.93 5.26
CA THR A 95 -24.38 -1.71 4.03
C THR A 95 -25.78 -2.16 3.62
N PRO A 96 -26.00 -2.53 2.35
CA PRO A 96 -27.32 -3.02 1.91
C PRO A 96 -27.86 -4.20 2.74
N LEU A 97 -26.95 -5.00 3.31
CA LEU A 97 -27.30 -6.17 4.13
C LEU A 97 -27.25 -5.92 5.64
N SER A 98 -26.82 -4.74 6.10
CA SER A 98 -26.68 -4.47 7.53
C SER A 98 -27.98 -4.10 8.24
N ALA A 99 -29.11 -4.03 7.51
CA ALA A 99 -30.42 -3.64 8.04
C ALA A 99 -30.39 -2.31 8.85
N GLY A 100 -29.56 -1.36 8.42
CA GLY A 100 -29.38 -0.06 9.09
C GLY A 100 -28.39 -0.07 10.25
N ALA A 101 -27.79 -1.21 10.60
CA ALA A 101 -26.70 -1.26 11.57
C ALA A 101 -25.39 -0.72 10.98
N GLN A 102 -24.60 -0.03 11.81
CA GLN A 102 -23.25 0.41 11.45
C GLN A 102 -22.29 -0.77 11.45
N VAL A 103 -21.69 -1.06 10.30
CA VAL A 103 -20.63 -2.06 10.15
C VAL A 103 -19.28 -1.37 10.39
N PRO A 104 -18.39 -1.95 11.22
CA PRO A 104 -17.05 -1.41 11.45
C PRO A 104 -16.09 -1.80 10.34
N PHE A 105 -15.37 -0.80 9.83
CA PHE A 105 -14.27 -0.97 8.89
C PHE A 105 -13.00 -0.38 9.49
N ALA A 106 -11.89 -1.10 9.42
CA ALA A 106 -10.61 -0.67 9.99
C ALA A 106 -9.47 -0.97 9.02
N ASN A 107 -8.90 0.07 8.43
CA ASN A 107 -7.71 -0.05 7.60
C ASN A 107 -6.46 -0.08 8.49
N LEU A 108 -5.52 -0.98 8.20
CA LEU A 108 -4.19 -0.98 8.83
C LEU A 108 -3.20 -0.27 7.91
N ILE A 109 -2.54 0.73 8.45
CA ILE A 109 -1.47 1.50 7.79
C ILE A 109 -0.18 1.15 8.51
N ALA A 110 0.75 0.50 7.80
CA ALA A 110 2.09 0.19 8.30
C ALA A 110 3.13 1.05 7.57
N ARG A 111 3.98 1.76 8.30
CA ARG A 111 4.95 2.71 7.74
C ARG A 111 6.35 2.40 8.22
N ARG A 112 7.30 2.48 7.29
CA ARG A 112 8.73 2.45 7.56
C ARG A 112 9.38 3.72 7.04
N GLU A 113 9.47 4.70 7.91
CA GLU A 113 10.03 6.02 7.62
C GLU A 113 11.52 6.09 7.97
N PRO A 114 12.29 7.00 7.34
CA PRO A 114 13.63 7.31 7.79
C PRO A 114 13.62 7.85 9.23
N PRO A 115 14.63 7.52 10.05
CA PRO A 115 14.62 7.85 11.48
C PRO A 115 14.72 9.34 11.81
N TRP A 116 15.11 10.18 10.86
CA TRP A 116 15.22 11.64 11.03
C TRP A 116 13.94 12.39 10.64
N VAL A 117 12.94 11.71 10.07
CA VAL A 117 11.69 12.32 9.63
C VAL A 117 10.63 12.19 10.72
N SER A 118 9.81 13.24 10.88
CA SER A 118 8.64 13.15 11.78
C SER A 118 7.59 12.24 11.17
N GLU A 119 6.85 11.50 12.01
CA GLU A 119 5.87 10.52 11.55
C GLU A 119 4.87 11.15 10.56
N GLY A 120 4.68 10.51 9.40
CA GLY A 120 3.75 10.97 8.37
C GLY A 120 4.31 12.01 7.40
N GLN A 121 5.60 12.38 7.50
CA GLN A 121 6.21 13.43 6.67
C GLN A 121 7.18 12.91 5.61
N ALA A 122 7.39 11.60 5.51
CA ALA A 122 8.16 11.01 4.43
C ALA A 122 7.37 10.95 3.11
N ASN A 123 8.08 10.93 1.98
CA ASN A 123 7.52 10.48 0.72
C ASN A 123 7.39 8.96 0.72
N TYR A 124 6.30 8.39 0.23
CA TYR A 124 6.07 6.94 0.33
C TYR A 124 6.00 6.22 -1.01
N LEU A 125 6.76 5.12 -1.13
CA LEU A 125 6.33 4.01 -1.97
C LEU A 125 5.20 3.26 -1.25
N THR A 126 3.98 3.33 -1.78
CA THR A 126 2.81 2.69 -1.18
C THR A 126 2.46 1.39 -1.89
N LEU A 127 2.39 0.30 -1.14
CA LEU A 127 1.84 -0.99 -1.57
C LEU A 127 0.52 -1.24 -0.86
N ALA A 128 -0.49 -1.75 -1.56
CA ALA A 128 -1.82 -1.93 -1.00
C ALA A 128 -2.44 -3.27 -1.39
N ALA A 129 -3.20 -3.85 -0.45
CA ALA A 129 -4.10 -4.97 -0.65
C ALA A 129 -5.31 -4.78 0.28
N HIS A 130 -6.45 -5.35 -0.06
CA HIS A 130 -7.57 -5.42 0.89
C HIS A 130 -7.51 -6.75 1.64
N TYR A 131 -7.79 -6.72 2.94
CA TYR A 131 -7.75 -7.92 3.77
C TYR A 131 -9.13 -8.46 4.10
N ASP A 132 -10.22 -7.76 3.77
CA ASP A 132 -11.54 -8.33 3.89
C ASP A 132 -11.75 -9.49 2.90
N SER A 133 -12.83 -10.23 3.10
CA SER A 133 -13.32 -11.20 2.13
C SER A 133 -14.79 -10.90 1.86
N LYS A 134 -15.24 -11.11 0.63
CA LYS A 134 -16.64 -10.94 0.25
C LYS A 134 -17.59 -11.73 1.15
N PHE A 135 -18.70 -11.10 1.51
CA PHE A 135 -19.81 -11.79 2.16
C PHE A 135 -20.51 -12.70 1.15
N PHE A 136 -20.70 -13.96 1.53
CA PHE A 136 -21.57 -14.92 0.86
C PHE A 136 -22.55 -15.48 1.90
N ALA A 137 -23.80 -15.68 1.49
CA ALA A 137 -24.80 -16.25 2.37
C ALA A 137 -24.46 -17.72 2.70
N ALA A 138 -25.00 -18.23 3.82
CA ALA A 138 -24.64 -19.55 4.32
C ALA A 138 -24.96 -20.70 3.33
N ASP A 139 -25.95 -20.50 2.47
CA ASP A 139 -26.37 -21.41 1.40
C ASP A 139 -25.50 -21.31 0.14
N GLU A 140 -24.74 -20.24 -0.04
CA GLU A 140 -23.79 -20.04 -1.15
C GLU A 140 -22.41 -20.66 -0.86
N GLY A 141 -22.14 -20.98 0.40
CA GLY A 141 -20.93 -21.64 0.85
C GLY A 141 -19.90 -20.71 1.49
N THR A 142 -18.80 -21.31 1.97
CA THR A 142 -17.73 -20.56 2.65
C THR A 142 -16.76 -19.98 1.64
N PHE A 143 -16.73 -18.65 1.54
CA PHE A 143 -15.75 -17.93 0.75
C PHE A 143 -14.60 -17.43 1.62
N VAL A 144 -13.36 -17.77 1.23
CA VAL A 144 -12.14 -17.37 1.93
C VAL A 144 -11.32 -16.37 1.14
N GLY A 145 -11.67 -16.01 -0.09
CA GLY A 145 -10.93 -15.00 -0.87
C GLY A 145 -9.41 -15.25 -0.91
N ALA A 146 -8.98 -16.44 -1.35
CA ALA A 146 -7.57 -16.84 -1.28
C ALA A 146 -6.67 -15.95 -2.15
N THR A 147 -7.07 -15.70 -3.39
CA THR A 147 -6.42 -14.72 -4.29
C THR A 147 -6.97 -13.32 -4.10
N ASP A 148 -8.03 -13.18 -3.31
CA ASP A 148 -8.88 -11.99 -3.25
C ASP A 148 -9.23 -11.60 -1.79
N SER A 149 -8.30 -11.04 -1.03
CA SER A 149 -6.89 -10.82 -1.36
C SER A 149 -5.95 -11.36 -0.27
N ALA A 150 -6.21 -12.56 0.24
CA ALA A 150 -5.36 -13.19 1.27
C ALA A 150 -3.89 -13.38 0.81
N ALA A 151 -3.68 -13.87 -0.41
CA ALA A 151 -2.36 -14.03 -1.02
C ALA A 151 -1.66 -12.67 -1.20
N PRO A 152 -2.27 -11.64 -1.79
CA PRO A 152 -1.72 -10.27 -1.79
C PRO A 152 -1.32 -9.77 -0.39
N CYS A 153 -2.17 -9.94 0.64
CA CYS A 153 -1.81 -9.54 2.00
C CYS A 153 -0.56 -10.29 2.50
N ALA A 154 -0.49 -11.61 2.31
CA ALA A 154 0.67 -12.41 2.69
C ALA A 154 1.94 -12.03 1.91
N MET A 155 1.80 -11.63 0.64
CA MET A 155 2.90 -11.10 -0.18
C MET A 155 3.43 -9.78 0.39
N LEU A 156 2.56 -8.87 0.83
CA LEU A 156 2.99 -7.62 1.48
C LEU A 156 3.78 -7.90 2.77
N LEU A 157 3.30 -8.82 3.62
CA LEU A 157 4.04 -9.25 4.82
C LEU A 157 5.43 -9.81 4.45
N HIS A 158 5.49 -10.67 3.43
CA HIS A 158 6.76 -11.22 2.94
C HIS A 158 7.71 -10.12 2.46
N ILE A 159 7.21 -9.19 1.62
CA ILE A 159 7.97 -8.06 1.09
C ILE A 159 8.51 -7.20 2.24
N ALA A 160 7.69 -6.88 3.25
CA ALA A 160 8.10 -6.08 4.40
C ALA A 160 9.29 -6.73 5.14
N ARG A 161 9.19 -8.04 5.40
CA ARG A 161 10.24 -8.82 6.04
C ARG A 161 11.54 -8.84 5.24
N VAL A 162 11.45 -9.01 3.92
CA VAL A 162 12.62 -9.03 3.04
C VAL A 162 13.26 -7.64 2.95
N LEU A 163 12.46 -6.58 2.86
CA LEU A 163 12.96 -5.22 2.68
C LEU A 163 13.58 -4.62 3.94
N GLU A 164 13.11 -4.98 5.15
CA GLU A 164 13.57 -4.34 6.39
C GLU A 164 15.09 -4.27 6.57
N PRO A 165 15.87 -5.36 6.43
CA PRO A 165 17.32 -5.27 6.59
C PRO A 165 18.00 -4.37 5.54
N HIS A 166 17.39 -4.19 4.38
CA HIS A 166 17.91 -3.30 3.34
C HIS A 166 17.55 -1.84 3.64
N LEU A 167 16.32 -1.57 4.07
CA LEU A 167 15.88 -0.24 4.49
C LEU A 167 16.68 0.24 5.71
N ALA A 168 16.88 -0.63 6.71
CA ALA A 168 17.68 -0.32 7.89
C ALA A 168 19.12 0.10 7.52
N ARG A 169 19.79 -0.69 6.66
CA ARG A 169 21.15 -0.36 6.19
C ARG A 169 21.19 0.95 5.40
N MET A 170 20.23 1.14 4.49
CA MET A 170 20.13 2.36 3.69
C MET A 170 20.01 3.60 4.59
N TYR A 171 19.12 3.57 5.57
CA TYR A 171 18.96 4.69 6.50
C TYR A 171 20.18 4.90 7.41
N GLU A 172 20.85 3.83 7.84
CA GLU A 172 22.09 3.95 8.63
C GLU A 172 23.20 4.63 7.81
N GLU A 173 23.41 4.20 6.56
CA GLU A 173 24.40 4.79 5.65
C GLU A 173 24.11 6.26 5.35
N MET A 174 22.85 6.58 5.01
CA MET A 174 22.42 7.95 4.76
C MET A 174 22.63 8.85 5.99
N SER A 175 22.22 8.38 7.17
CA SER A 175 22.42 9.10 8.43
C SER A 175 23.91 9.35 8.72
N ALA A 176 24.77 8.35 8.51
CA ALA A 176 26.21 8.47 8.72
C ALA A 176 26.89 9.46 7.76
N LEU A 177 26.36 9.60 6.55
CA LEU A 177 26.83 10.57 5.55
C LEU A 177 26.24 11.96 5.73
N GLY A 178 25.27 12.14 6.65
CA GLY A 178 24.50 13.38 6.77
C GLY A 178 23.60 13.63 5.55
N GLU A 179 23.25 12.58 4.82
CA GLU A 179 22.34 12.61 3.68
C GLU A 179 20.92 12.34 4.20
N GLY A 180 19.99 13.28 4.01
CA GLY A 180 18.62 13.20 4.51
C GLY A 180 18.13 14.53 5.10
N GLY A 181 16.81 14.65 5.32
CA GLY A 181 16.19 15.88 5.83
C GLY A 181 15.83 16.90 4.73
N GLU A 182 16.06 16.54 3.47
CA GLU A 182 15.41 17.18 2.32
C GLU A 182 14.27 16.29 1.84
N VAL A 183 13.11 16.90 1.57
CA VAL A 183 11.85 16.19 1.24
C VAL A 183 12.04 15.17 0.13
N ASP A 184 12.79 15.51 -0.93
CA ASP A 184 13.02 14.62 -2.08
C ASP A 184 13.83 13.35 -1.75
N MET A 185 14.61 13.38 -0.66
CA MET A 185 15.46 12.27 -0.20
C MET A 185 14.83 11.46 0.94
N ASP A 186 13.75 11.98 1.54
CA ASP A 186 13.05 11.39 2.68
C ASP A 186 12.03 10.33 2.23
N MET A 187 12.52 9.26 1.58
CA MET A 187 11.70 8.17 1.05
C MET A 187 11.48 7.06 2.08
N GLY A 188 10.22 6.82 2.44
CA GLY A 188 9.74 5.70 3.23
C GLY A 188 8.95 4.66 2.43
N VAL A 189 8.61 3.54 3.09
CA VAL A 189 7.70 2.52 2.55
C VAL A 189 6.42 2.51 3.36
N GLN A 190 5.28 2.48 2.68
CA GLN A 190 3.95 2.36 3.30
C GLN A 190 3.25 1.10 2.76
N MET A 191 2.64 0.34 3.66
CA MET A 191 1.76 -0.77 3.33
C MET A 191 0.37 -0.52 3.88
N LEU A 192 -0.62 -0.62 2.99
CA LEU A 192 -2.03 -0.46 3.32
C LEU A 192 -2.74 -1.81 3.24
N PHE A 193 -3.34 -2.23 4.35
CA PHE A 193 -4.29 -3.33 4.38
C PHE A 193 -5.67 -2.74 4.54
N LEU A 194 -6.38 -2.67 3.42
CA LEU A 194 -7.67 -2.01 3.30
C LEU A 194 -8.81 -2.93 3.74
N ASP A 195 -9.86 -2.36 4.29
CA ASP A 195 -11.03 -3.07 4.76
C ASP A 195 -12.29 -2.65 3.98
N GLY A 196 -13.21 -3.58 3.79
CA GLY A 196 -14.44 -3.37 3.02
C GLY A 196 -14.19 -2.91 1.58
N GLU A 197 -13.27 -3.54 0.86
CA GLU A 197 -13.19 -3.35 -0.60
C GLU A 197 -14.48 -3.84 -1.26
N GLU A 198 -14.97 -4.98 -0.75
CA GLU A 198 -16.03 -5.75 -1.36
C GLU A 198 -17.43 -5.14 -1.17
N ALA A 199 -18.26 -5.33 -2.19
CA ALA A 199 -19.68 -5.05 -2.12
C ALA A 199 -20.40 -6.12 -1.29
N TRP A 200 -21.41 -5.72 -0.52
CA TRP A 200 -22.28 -6.63 0.23
C TRP A 200 -23.43 -7.15 -0.62
N GLY A 201 -23.92 -6.35 -1.56
CA GLY A 201 -24.85 -6.74 -2.62
C GLY A 201 -24.20 -6.58 -3.99
N GLU A 202 -24.83 -5.79 -4.86
CA GLU A 202 -24.29 -5.45 -6.17
C GLU A 202 -23.30 -4.28 -6.07
N TRP A 203 -22.14 -4.44 -6.74
CA TRP A 203 -21.10 -3.42 -6.74
C TRP A 203 -21.64 -2.06 -7.24
N SER A 204 -21.51 -1.04 -6.40
CA SER A 204 -21.90 0.33 -6.74
C SER A 204 -20.99 1.35 -6.07
N GLY A 205 -21.12 2.63 -6.40
CA GLY A 205 -20.33 3.71 -5.76
C GLY A 205 -20.61 3.87 -4.26
N GLU A 206 -21.74 3.35 -3.77
CA GLU A 206 -22.12 3.38 -2.35
C GLU A 206 -21.81 2.06 -1.64
N ASP A 207 -21.99 0.94 -2.35
CA ASP A 207 -21.71 -0.44 -1.88
C ASP A 207 -20.43 -1.00 -2.52
N SER A 208 -19.31 -0.41 -2.11
CA SER A 208 -17.94 -0.88 -2.34
C SER A 208 -16.94 0.07 -1.69
N LEU A 209 -15.66 -0.31 -1.64
CA LEU A 209 -14.55 0.60 -1.33
C LEU A 209 -14.76 1.39 -0.03
N TYR A 210 -15.38 0.76 0.98
CA TYR A 210 -15.74 1.38 2.24
C TYR A 210 -14.51 1.98 2.92
N GLY A 211 -13.45 1.19 3.14
CA GLY A 211 -12.24 1.67 3.78
C GLY A 211 -11.40 2.60 2.91
N SER A 212 -11.23 2.30 1.62
CA SER A 212 -10.34 3.09 0.74
C SER A 212 -10.85 4.50 0.46
N ARG A 213 -12.18 4.72 0.46
CA ARG A 213 -12.78 6.06 0.39
C ARG A 213 -12.36 6.97 1.56
N TYR A 214 -12.26 6.42 2.78
CA TYR A 214 -11.78 7.17 3.94
C TYR A 214 -10.29 7.46 3.88
N VAL A 215 -9.49 6.48 3.45
CA VAL A 215 -8.03 6.65 3.31
C VAL A 215 -7.69 7.72 2.27
N ASN A 216 -8.37 7.72 1.11
CA ASN A 216 -8.21 8.77 0.11
C ASN A 216 -8.59 10.16 0.66
N SER A 217 -9.73 10.25 1.33
CA SER A 217 -10.18 11.50 1.96
C SER A 217 -9.18 12.01 3.01
N LEU A 218 -8.58 11.11 3.79
CA LEU A 218 -7.55 11.44 4.77
C LEU A 218 -6.28 11.99 4.09
N PHE A 219 -5.79 11.33 3.04
CA PHE A 219 -4.60 11.78 2.32
C PHE A 219 -4.81 13.11 1.59
N LEU A 220 -5.98 13.31 0.97
CA LEU A 220 -6.34 14.58 0.34
C LEU A 220 -6.47 15.71 1.36
N PHE A 221 -7.05 15.44 2.53
CA PHE A 221 -7.14 16.41 3.62
C PHE A 221 -5.75 16.88 4.06
N PHE A 222 -4.81 15.95 4.28
CA PHE A 222 -3.43 16.27 4.63
C PHE A 222 -2.70 17.05 3.52
N SER A 223 -2.86 16.69 2.25
CA SER A 223 -2.28 17.43 1.12
C SER A 223 -2.80 18.88 1.05
N SER A 224 -4.08 19.10 1.37
CA SER A 224 -4.68 20.45 1.42
C SER A 224 -4.17 21.29 2.61
N LEU A 225 -3.92 20.66 3.76
CA LEU A 225 -3.49 21.34 4.98
C LEU A 225 -2.02 21.78 4.92
N PHE A 226 -1.18 21.02 4.22
CA PHE A 226 0.27 21.26 4.11
C PHE A 226 0.70 21.94 2.79
N GLY A 227 -0.23 22.53 2.04
CA GLY A 227 0.11 23.43 0.94
C GLY A 227 0.67 22.76 -0.31
N GLY A 228 -0.02 21.72 -0.81
CA GLY A 228 0.19 21.25 -2.19
C GLY A 228 1.45 20.40 -2.39
N LEU A 229 1.75 19.49 -1.46
CA LEU A 229 2.64 18.37 -1.76
C LEU A 229 1.91 17.43 -2.74
N GLU A 230 2.32 17.47 -4.00
CA GLU A 230 1.88 16.54 -5.04
C GLU A 230 2.38 15.15 -4.66
N ALA A 231 1.50 14.32 -4.07
CA ALA A 231 1.83 12.95 -3.70
C ALA A 231 2.10 12.13 -4.97
N ARG A 232 3.36 12.07 -5.40
CA ARG A 232 3.82 11.21 -6.50
C ARG A 232 3.97 9.77 -6.01
N GLY A 233 2.85 9.19 -5.58
CA GLY A 233 2.75 7.77 -5.20
C GLY A 233 2.12 6.97 -6.34
N GLY A 234 2.87 6.03 -6.91
CA GLY A 234 2.26 4.98 -7.73
C GLY A 234 1.51 4.01 -6.81
N PHE A 235 0.21 3.84 -7.00
CA PHE A 235 -0.56 2.79 -6.34
C PHE A 235 -0.45 1.49 -7.14
N PHE A 236 0.11 0.44 -6.55
CA PHE A 236 0.00 -0.90 -7.09
C PHE A 236 -1.10 -1.65 -6.34
N PHE A 237 -2.23 -1.89 -7.01
CA PHE A 237 -3.28 -2.80 -6.54
C PHE A 237 -2.96 -4.21 -7.04
N ALA A 238 -2.72 -5.15 -6.11
CA ALA A 238 -2.63 -6.57 -6.43
C ALA A 238 -3.99 -7.20 -6.14
N GLY A 239 -4.83 -7.31 -7.17
CA GLY A 239 -6.17 -7.90 -7.07
C GLY A 239 -7.12 -7.27 -8.09
N GLU A 240 -7.15 -7.81 -9.29
CA GLU A 240 -8.22 -7.50 -10.25
C GLU A 240 -9.12 -8.72 -10.35
N THR A 241 -10.26 -8.67 -9.66
CA THR A 241 -11.37 -9.57 -9.89
C THR A 241 -12.10 -9.13 -11.16
N ARG A 242 -12.31 -10.07 -12.10
CA ARG A 242 -13.47 -9.95 -12.98
C ARG A 242 -14.70 -10.11 -12.09
N ARG A 243 -15.36 -8.98 -11.86
CA ARG A 243 -16.64 -8.85 -11.16
C ARG A 243 -17.78 -9.41 -12.00
#